data_AF-A0A9Y2IBZ4-F1
#
_entry.id   AF-A0A9Y2IBZ4-F1
#
_cell.length_a   1.000
_cell.length_b   1.000
_cell.length_c   1.000
_cell.angle_alpha   90.00
_cell.angle_beta   90.00
_cell.angle_gamma   90.00
#
_symmetry.space_group_name_H-M   'P 1'
#
loop_
_entity.id
_entity.type
_entity.pdbx_description
1 polymer ?
#
loop_
_entity_poly.entity_id
_entity_poly.type
_entity_poly.pdbx_seq_one_letter_code
_entity_poly.pdbx_strand_id
1 'polypeptide(L)'
;MITTAPRPVPVDGGGPARDRVYAWLRDGIISGEPEGGRFLDELWVSGVVGVSRTPVREAFHRLEAESFISLLPRKGAQVRTVTARELEEVYQNRRLNEATRSARSAPRVPVPPPRWPA
;
A
#
# COMPACT_ATOMS: atom_id res chain seq x y z
N MET A 1 -17.05 -8.02 18.29
CA MET A 1 -17.00 -6.97 17.25
C MET A 1 -16.07 -5.88 17.76
N ILE A 2 -14.81 -5.90 17.33
CA ILE A 2 -13.82 -4.92 17.79
C ILE A 2 -13.94 -3.72 16.86
N THR A 3 -14.76 -2.74 17.24
CA THR A 3 -14.81 -1.45 16.56
C THR A 3 -13.62 -0.65 17.07
N THR A 4 -12.50 -0.65 16.33
CA THR A 4 -11.42 0.29 16.62
C THR A 4 -11.87 1.66 16.14
N ALA A 5 -11.87 2.64 17.05
CA ALA A 5 -12.16 4.02 16.72
C ALA A 5 -11.07 4.55 15.79
N PRO A 6 -11.43 5.33 14.74
CA PRO A 6 -10.47 5.83 13.76
C PRO A 6 -9.30 6.52 14.45
N ARG A 7 -8.06 6.16 14.09
CA ARG A 7 -6.88 6.82 14.64
C ARG A 7 -6.99 8.33 14.48
N PRO A 8 -6.73 9.15 15.51
CA PRO A 8 -6.73 10.60 15.36
C PRO A 8 -5.69 11.00 14.32
N VAL A 9 -6.06 11.92 13.44
CA VAL A 9 -5.16 12.47 12.42
C VAL A 9 -3.97 13.08 13.13
N PRO A 10 -2.71 12.82 12.72
CA PRO A 10 -1.57 13.56 13.25
C PRO A 10 -1.76 15.04 12.93
N VAL A 11 -2.13 15.83 13.94
CA VAL A 11 -2.51 17.25 13.80
C VAL A 11 -1.31 18.16 13.51
N ASP A 12 -0.07 17.65 13.64
CA ASP A 12 1.14 18.47 13.73
C ASP A 12 2.15 18.26 12.59
N GLY A 13 1.81 17.50 11.54
CA GLY A 13 2.69 17.35 10.37
C GLY A 13 2.69 18.62 9.51
N GLY A 14 3.75 19.44 9.55
CA GLY A 14 3.92 20.69 8.80
C GLY A 14 3.99 20.56 7.26
N GLY A 15 3.12 19.77 6.65
CA GLY A 15 3.01 19.55 5.20
C GLY A 15 1.63 19.88 4.64
N PRO A 16 1.47 19.89 3.30
CA PRO A 16 0.19 20.18 2.64
C PRO A 16 -0.97 19.30 3.12
N ALA A 17 -2.19 19.85 3.15
CA ALA A 17 -3.38 19.15 3.65
C ALA A 17 -3.64 17.80 2.94
N ARG A 18 -3.42 17.73 1.62
CA ARG A 18 -3.54 16.50 0.83
C ARG A 18 -2.60 15.39 1.31
N ASP A 19 -1.37 15.75 1.72
CA ASP A 19 -0.35 14.78 2.12
C ASP A 19 -0.68 14.20 3.49
N ARG A 20 -1.25 15.02 4.38
CA ARG A 20 -1.78 14.55 5.67
C ARG A 20 -2.97 13.61 5.50
N VAL A 21 -3.92 13.96 4.64
CA VAL A 21 -5.07 13.09 4.35
C VAL A 21 -4.60 11.75 3.75
N TYR A 22 -3.68 11.81 2.79
CA TYR A 22 -3.09 10.62 2.17
C TYR A 22 -2.41 9.73 3.21
N ALA A 23 -1.53 10.29 4.06
CA ALA A 23 -0.80 9.52 5.06
C ALA A 23 -1.76 8.87 6.07
N TRP A 24 -2.73 9.63 6.57
CA TRP A 24 -3.73 9.11 7.50
C TRP A 24 -4.56 7.96 6.93
N LEU A 25 -5.08 8.12 5.70
CA LEU A 25 -5.84 7.06 5.03
C LEU A 25 -4.98 5.84 4.71
N ARG A 26 -3.76 6.05 4.22
CA ARG A 26 -2.83 4.96 3.90
C ARG A 26 -2.50 4.14 5.13
N ASP A 27 -2.15 4.80 6.24
CA ASP A 27 -1.81 4.12 7.50
C ASP A 27 -3.03 3.37 8.05
N GLY A 28 -4.23 3.96 7.95
CA GLY A 28 -5.49 3.31 8.29
C GLY A 28 -5.73 2.04 7.46
N ILE A 29 -5.63 2.14 6.13
CA ILE A 29 -5.82 1.00 5.22
C ILE A 29 -4.79 -0.10 5.48
N ILE A 30 -3.51 0.23 5.69
CA ILE A 30 -2.44 -0.74 5.97
C ILE A 30 -2.66 -1.45 7.32
N SER A 31 -3.16 -0.73 8.33
CA SER A 31 -3.49 -1.30 9.63
C SER A 31 -4.79 -2.10 9.65
N GLY A 32 -5.56 -2.07 8.55
CA GLY A 32 -6.83 -2.78 8.40
C GLY A 32 -8.00 -2.14 9.15
N GLU A 33 -7.88 -0.87 9.53
CA GLU A 33 -8.92 -0.13 10.25
C GLU A 33 -10.20 0.07 9.40
N PRO A 34 -10.12 0.59 8.16
CA PRO A 34 -11.16 0.35 7.20
C PRO A 34 -10.97 -1.04 6.58
N GLU A 35 -11.95 -1.91 6.81
CA GLU A 35 -11.98 -3.25 6.21
C GLU A 35 -11.88 -3.19 4.68
N GLY A 36 -11.19 -4.17 4.09
CA GLY A 36 -11.17 -4.35 2.64
C GLY A 36 -12.58 -4.45 2.08
N GLY A 37 -12.87 -3.72 1.01
CA GLY A 37 -14.19 -3.62 0.39
C GLY A 37 -15.10 -2.53 0.98
N ARG A 38 -14.71 -1.89 2.09
CA ARG A 38 -15.47 -0.76 2.68
C ARG A 38 -15.43 0.47 1.78
N PHE A 39 -16.54 1.21 1.75
CA PHE A 39 -16.61 2.51 1.07
C PHE A 39 -16.18 3.65 2.01
N LEU A 40 -15.39 4.57 1.47
CA LEU A 40 -14.93 5.82 2.07
C LEU A 40 -15.61 6.98 1.35
N ASP A 41 -16.23 7.86 2.13
CA ASP A 41 -16.93 9.04 1.66
C ASP A 41 -16.06 10.30 1.84
N GLU A 42 -15.95 11.12 0.78
CA GLU A 42 -15.12 12.34 0.80
C GLU A 42 -15.58 13.34 1.87
N LEU A 43 -16.90 13.50 2.05
CA LEU A 43 -17.47 14.41 3.03
C LEU A 43 -17.16 13.92 4.45
N TRP A 44 -17.30 12.63 4.70
CA TRP A 44 -16.95 12.04 5.99
C TRP A 44 -15.46 12.24 6.31
N VAL A 45 -14.56 11.92 5.35
CA VAL A 45 -13.11 12.11 5.53
C VAL A 45 -12.77 13.58 5.75
N SER A 46 -13.39 14.49 5.00
CA SER A 46 -13.17 15.93 5.15
C SER A 46 -13.55 16.44 6.54
N GLY A 47 -14.64 15.92 7.12
CA GLY A 47 -15.09 16.26 8.47
C GLY A 47 -14.18 15.70 9.57
N VAL A 48 -13.73 14.45 9.42
CA VAL A 48 -12.81 13.80 10.38
C VAL A 48 -11.44 14.48 10.40
N VAL A 49 -10.93 14.84 9.21
CA VAL A 49 -9.61 15.45 9.07
C VAL A 49 -9.63 16.97 9.25
N GLY A 50 -10.80 17.60 9.19
CA GLY A 50 -10.95 19.05 9.35
C GLY A 50 -10.40 19.84 8.15
N VAL A 51 -10.54 19.31 6.94
CA VAL A 51 -10.07 19.94 5.69
C VAL A 51 -11.20 20.07 4.68
N SER A 52 -10.99 20.84 3.60
CA SER A 52 -11.95 20.90 2.50
C SER A 52 -11.97 19.61 1.67
N ARG A 53 -12.95 19.46 0.77
CA ARG A 53 -13.07 18.26 -0.09
C ARG A 53 -11.98 18.16 -1.14
N THR A 54 -11.41 19.27 -1.60
CA THR A 54 -10.35 19.30 -2.62
C THR A 54 -9.11 18.48 -2.23
N PRO A 55 -8.45 18.70 -1.06
CA PRO A 55 -7.31 17.89 -0.65
C PRO A 55 -7.68 16.42 -0.38
N VAL A 56 -8.92 16.13 0.02
CA VAL A 56 -9.40 14.76 0.17
C VAL A 56 -9.46 14.05 -1.17
N ARG A 57 -10.04 14.71 -2.18
CA ARG A 57 -10.12 14.19 -3.54
C ARG A 57 -8.73 13.99 -4.16
N GLU A 58 -7.80 14.91 -3.94
CA GLU A 58 -6.39 14.74 -4.36
C GLU A 58 -5.73 13.53 -3.68
N ALA A 59 -5.94 13.35 -2.38
CA ALA A 59 -5.44 12.19 -1.65
C ALA A 59 -6.07 10.88 -2.16
N PHE A 60 -7.36 10.88 -2.45
CA PHE A 60 -8.08 9.75 -3.04
C PHE A 60 -7.52 9.36 -4.42
N HIS A 61 -7.29 10.32 -5.31
CA HIS A 61 -6.66 10.04 -6.61
C HIS A 61 -5.25 9.44 -6.45
N ARG A 62 -4.49 9.90 -5.45
CA ARG A 62 -3.17 9.32 -5.16
C ARG A 62 -3.27 7.90 -4.59
N LEU A 63 -4.19 7.65 -3.67
CA LEU A 63 -4.43 6.31 -3.11
C LEU A 63 -4.91 5.32 -4.18
N GLU A 64 -5.70 5.79 -5.14
CA GLU A 64 -6.11 5.00 -6.31
C GLU A 64 -4.91 4.66 -7.20
N ALA A 65 -4.05 5.64 -7.52
CA ALA A 65 -2.85 5.42 -8.32
C ALA A 65 -1.89 4.40 -7.67
N GLU A 66 -1.84 4.37 -6.34
CA GLU A 66 -1.07 3.41 -5.56
C GLU A 66 -1.83 2.10 -5.25
N SER A 67 -3.04 1.92 -5.81
CA SER A 67 -3.89 0.73 -5.65
C SER A 67 -4.32 0.42 -4.21
N PHE A 68 -4.39 1.42 -3.32
CA PHE A 68 -4.99 1.25 -1.98
C PHE A 68 -6.52 1.26 -2.03
N ILE A 69 -7.09 1.98 -2.99
CA ILE A 69 -8.54 2.12 -3.17
C ILE A 69 -8.93 2.03 -4.65
N SER A 70 -10.21 1.91 -4.93
CA SER A 70 -10.80 2.06 -6.27
C SER A 70 -11.86 3.17 -6.25
N LEU A 71 -11.76 4.15 -7.14
CA LEU A 71 -12.75 5.21 -7.25
C LEU A 71 -13.92 4.74 -8.10
N LEU A 72 -15.10 4.72 -7.50
CA LEU A 72 -16.34 4.28 -8.14
C LEU A 72 -17.24 5.50 -8.39
N PRO A 73 -17.62 5.77 -9.65
CA PRO A 73 -18.50 6.88 -9.98
C PRO A 73 -19.75 6.87 -9.10
N ARG A 74 -20.05 8.01 -8.46
CA ARG A 74 -21.23 8.23 -7.60
C ARG A 74 -21.29 7.37 -6.32
N LYS A 75 -20.29 6.51 -6.06
CA LYS A 75 -20.23 5.64 -4.86
C LYS A 75 -19.08 5.99 -3.92
N GLY A 76 -18.12 6.79 -4.37
CA GLY A 76 -16.96 7.19 -3.57
C GLY A 76 -15.78 6.25 -3.78
N ALA A 77 -14.94 6.11 -2.76
CA ALA A 77 -13.73 5.29 -2.80
C ALA A 77 -13.99 3.94 -2.12
N GLN A 78 -13.67 2.81 -2.75
CA GLN A 78 -13.72 1.50 -2.10
C GLN A 78 -12.31 1.06 -1.70
N VAL A 79 -12.11 0.65 -0.46
CA VAL A 79 -10.84 0.08 0.01
C VAL A 79 -10.59 -1.23 -0.71
N ARG A 80 -9.40 -1.37 -1.28
CA ARG A 80 -9.04 -2.56 -2.05
C ARG A 80 -8.78 -3.73 -1.09
N THR A 81 -9.32 -4.90 -1.43
CA THR A 81 -9.01 -6.15 -0.72
C THR A 81 -7.86 -6.85 -1.44
N VAL A 82 -6.83 -7.26 -0.69
CA VAL A 82 -5.76 -8.10 -1.24
C VAL A 82 -6.26 -9.52 -1.38
N THR A 83 -6.14 -10.10 -2.57
CA THR A 83 -6.54 -11.50 -2.79
C THR A 83 -5.43 -12.47 -2.40
N ALA A 84 -5.78 -13.72 -2.06
CA ALA A 84 -4.79 -14.76 -1.76
C ALA A 84 -3.82 -14.99 -2.93
N ARG A 85 -4.30 -14.86 -4.17
CA ARG A 85 -3.50 -14.95 -5.39
C ARG A 85 -2.46 -13.83 -5.47
N GLU A 86 -2.86 -12.60 -5.21
CA GLU A 86 -1.93 -11.46 -5.21
C GLU A 86 -0.83 -11.63 -4.16
N LEU A 87 -1.21 -12.17 -2.99
CA LEU A 87 -0.26 -12.46 -1.94
C LEU A 87 0.77 -13.52 -2.38
N GLU A 88 0.31 -14.62 -3.00
CA GLU A 88 1.17 -15.64 -3.61
C GLU A 88 2.12 -15.02 -4.64
N GLU A 89 1.61 -14.22 -5.57
CA GLU A 89 2.41 -13.56 -6.62
C GLU A 89 3.49 -12.65 -6.01
N VAL A 90 3.20 -11.92 -4.93
CA VAL A 90 4.18 -11.10 -4.21
C VAL A 90 5.27 -11.97 -3.58
N TYR A 91 4.92 -13.09 -2.94
CA TYR A 91 5.89 -14.00 -2.35
C TYR A 91 6.82 -14.63 -3.39
N GLN A 92 6.27 -15.06 -4.54
CA GLN A 92 7.07 -15.63 -5.62
C GLN A 92 8.05 -14.61 -6.20
N ASN A 93 7.58 -13.38 -6.46
CA ASN A 93 8.43 -12.30 -6.94
C ASN A 93 9.56 -11.96 -5.94
N ARG A 94 9.26 -11.96 -4.64
CA ARG A 94 10.27 -11.71 -3.61
C ARG A 94 11.36 -12.79 -3.61
N ARG A 95 10.99 -14.08 -3.70
CA ARG A 95 11.95 -15.18 -3.79
C ARG A 95 12.87 -15.06 -5.00
N LEU A 96 12.32 -14.74 -6.17
CA LEU A 96 13.10 -14.57 -7.40
C LEU A 96 14.11 -13.41 -7.27
N ASN A 97 13.67 -12.30 -6.69
CA ASN A 97 14.53 -11.13 -6.45
C ASN A 97 15.66 -11.43 -5.46
N GLU A 98 15.37 -12.13 -4.36
CA GLU A 98 16.36 -12.50 -3.35
C GLU A 98 17.38 -13.54 -3.89
N ALA A 99 16.92 -14.52 -4.67
CA ALA A 99 17.77 -15.49 -5.33
C ALA A 99 18.75 -14.83 -6.31
N THR A 100 18.26 -13.90 -7.14
CA THR A 100 19.09 -13.17 -8.11
C THR A 100 20.13 -12.30 -7.43
N ARG A 101 19.77 -11.62 -6.33
CA ARG A 101 20.73 -10.83 -5.54
C ARG A 101 21.81 -11.70 -4.93
N SER A 102 21.43 -12.84 -4.34
CA SER A 102 22.38 -13.79 -3.74
C SER A 102 23.36 -14.36 -4.79
N ALA A 103 22.87 -14.67 -5.98
CA ALA A 103 23.70 -15.15 -7.09
C ALA A 103 24.69 -14.09 -7.60
N ARG A 104 24.33 -12.80 -7.60
CA ARG A 104 25.25 -11.71 -7.98
C ARG A 104 26.29 -11.36 -6.91
N SER A 105 25.98 -11.57 -5.64
CA SER A 105 26.91 -11.31 -4.53
C SER A 105 27.84 -12.50 -4.23
N ALA A 106 27.50 -13.70 -4.69
CA ALA A 106 28.38 -14.85 -4.53
C ALA A 106 29.69 -14.60 -5.30
N PRO A 107 30.86 -14.73 -4.66
CA PRO A 107 32.12 -14.64 -5.37
C PRO A 107 32.11 -15.69 -6.49
N ARG A 108 32.58 -15.29 -7.67
CA ARG A 108 32.66 -16.18 -8.83
C ARG A 108 33.67 -17.27 -8.49
N VAL A 109 33.21 -18.39 -7.95
CA VAL A 109 34.08 -19.53 -7.66
C VAL A 109 34.54 -20.07 -9.02
N PRO A 110 35.84 -20.04 -9.33
CA PRO A 110 36.31 -20.61 -10.58
C PRO A 110 35.98 -22.10 -10.58
N VAL A 111 35.16 -22.52 -11.54
CA VAL A 111 34.85 -23.94 -11.75
C VAL A 111 36.16 -24.60 -12.21
N PRO A 112 36.69 -25.59 -11.47
CA PRO A 112 37.91 -26.27 -11.88
C PRO A 112 37.67 -26.99 -13.22
N PRO A 113 38.67 -27.05 -14.11
CA PRO A 113 38.52 -27.71 -15.40
C PRO A 113 38.14 -29.17 -15.19
N PRO A 114 37.31 -29.76 -16.06
CA PRO A 114 36.80 -31.09 -15.82
C PRO A 114 37.95 -32.11 -15.91
N ARG A 115 38.01 -33.00 -14.93
CA ARG A 115 39.00 -34.08 -14.89
C ARG A 115 38.44 -35.28 -15.65
N TRP A 116 38.48 -35.22 -16.98
CA TRP A 116 38.24 -36.45 -17.76
C TRP A 116 39.49 -37.31 -17.71
N PRO A 117 39.39 -38.62 -17.43
CA PRO A 117 40.50 -39.54 -17.60
C PRO A 117 40.85 -39.67 -19.09
N ALA A 118 42.15 -39.78 -19.36
CA ALA A 118 42.75 -39.92 -20.69
C ALA A 118 42.39 -41.26 -21.36
#